data_AF-A0A1J5N6K4-F1
#
_entry.id   AF-A0A1J5N6K4-F1
#
_cell.length_a   1.000
_cell.length_b   1.000
_cell.length_c   1.000
_cell.angle_alpha   90.00
_cell.angle_beta   90.00
_cell.angle_gamma   90.00
#
_symmetry.space_group_name_H-M   'P 1'
#
loop_
_entity.id
_entity.type
_entity.pdbx_description
1 polymer ?
#
loop_
_entity_poly.entity_id
_entity_poly.type
_entity_poly.pdbx_seq_one_letter_code
_entity_poly.pdbx_strand_id
1 'polypeptide(L)'
;MSQELTITLLDKTLSVACPAGQAEALLESAQLLNEQMLKVQQKKPSASLLNVALIAALNLSYELLENKNRQIANEQSMTQLSELVTQALAD
;
A
#
# COMPACT_ATOMS: atom_id res chain seq x y z
N MET A 1 24.95 5.71 3.20
CA MET A 1 24.95 6.41 1.90
C MET A 1 23.65 6.09 1.20
N SER A 2 22.90 7.10 0.76
CA SER A 2 21.70 6.92 -0.08
C SER A 2 22.11 6.92 -1.54
N GLN A 3 21.64 5.95 -2.31
CA GLN A 3 21.80 5.91 -3.76
C GLN A 3 20.56 6.54 -4.41
N GLU A 4 20.69 7.11 -5.60
CA GLU A 4 19.52 7.55 -6.37
C GLU A 4 18.98 6.37 -7.20
N LEU A 5 17.66 6.14 -7.11
CA LEU A 5 16.97 5.15 -7.93
C LEU A 5 16.04 5.87 -8.90
N THR A 6 16.12 5.51 -10.17
CA THR A 6 15.23 6.05 -11.21
C THR A 6 14.02 5.14 -11.35
N ILE A 7 12.81 5.71 -11.27
CA ILE A 7 11.54 5.01 -11.45
C ILE A 7 10.68 5.70 -12.51
N THR A 8 9.76 4.96 -13.13
CA THR A 8 8.83 5.50 -14.14
C THR A 8 7.38 5.26 -13.72
N LEU A 9 6.58 6.32 -13.72
CA LEU A 9 5.14 6.32 -13.37
C LEU A 9 4.35 7.01 -14.48
N LEU A 10 3.42 6.31 -15.14
CA LEU A 10 2.63 6.81 -16.28
C LEU A 10 3.49 7.61 -17.29
N ASP A 11 4.59 7.00 -17.75
CA ASP A 11 5.56 7.57 -18.69
C ASP A 11 6.36 8.79 -18.18
N LYS A 12 6.27 9.10 -16.88
CA LYS A 12 7.16 10.06 -16.24
C LYS A 12 8.25 9.37 -15.44
N THR A 13 9.48 9.63 -15.84
CA THR A 13 10.68 9.19 -15.14
C THR A 13 11.07 10.20 -14.07
N LEU A 14 11.35 9.73 -12.85
CA LEU A 14 11.80 10.54 -11.72
C LEU A 14 12.91 9.82 -10.95
N SER A 15 13.81 10.61 -10.33
CA SER A 15 14.85 10.11 -9.43
C SER A 15 14.38 10.24 -7.98
N VAL A 16 14.52 9.16 -7.21
CA VAL A 16 14.12 9.09 -5.80
C VAL A 16 15.30 8.61 -4.95
N ALA A 17 15.43 9.18 -3.76
CA ALA A 17 16.45 8.75 -2.82
C ALA A 17 16.13 7.35 -2.30
N CYS A 18 17.04 6.41 -2.54
CA CYS A 18 16.94 5.02 -2.11
C CYS A 18 17.98 4.76 -1.00
N PRO A 19 17.53 4.42 0.22
CA PRO A 19 18.43 3.91 1.25
C PRO A 19 19.10 2.60 0.80
N ALA A 20 20.30 2.33 1.33
CA ALA A 20 21.01 1.07 1.02
C ALA A 20 20.15 -0.14 1.42
N GLY A 21 20.02 -1.11 0.50
CA GLY A 21 19.24 -2.33 0.72
C GLY A 21 17.72 -2.21 0.50
N GLN A 22 17.19 -1.02 0.15
CA GLN A 22 15.74 -0.81 -0.06
C GLN A 22 15.32 -0.71 -1.53
N ALA A 23 16.24 -0.92 -2.48
CA ALA A 23 15.97 -0.68 -3.90
C ALA A 23 14.81 -1.52 -4.44
N GLU A 24 14.76 -2.80 -4.08
CA GLU A 24 13.72 -3.73 -4.53
C GLU A 24 12.34 -3.34 -3.99
N ALA A 25 12.23 -3.10 -2.68
CA ALA A 25 10.98 -2.66 -2.05
C ALA A 25 10.48 -1.32 -2.61
N LEU A 26 11.40 -0.39 -2.96
CA LEU A 26 11.05 0.89 -3.58
C LEU A 26 10.55 0.69 -5.01
N LEU A 27 11.17 -0.21 -5.77
CA LEU A 27 10.76 -0.55 -7.13
C LEU A 27 9.37 -1.20 -7.14
N GLU A 28 9.12 -2.13 -6.22
CA GLU A 28 7.81 -2.77 -6.04
C GLU A 28 6.74 -1.75 -5.66
N SER A 29 7.06 -0.83 -4.74
CA SER A 29 6.17 0.29 -4.37
C SER A 29 5.85 1.20 -5.56
N ALA A 30 6.85 1.48 -6.42
CA ALA A 30 6.66 2.28 -7.62
C ALA A 30 5.78 1.55 -8.65
N GLN A 31 5.96 0.24 -8.82
CA GLN A 31 5.11 -0.58 -9.69
C GLN A 31 3.66 -0.57 -9.22
N LEU A 32 3.42 -0.79 -7.92
CA LEU A 32 2.09 -0.75 -7.32
C LEU A 32 1.42 0.62 -7.52
N LEU A 33 2.15 1.72 -7.29
CA LEU A 33 1.65 3.06 -7.54
C LEU A 33 1.29 3.25 -9.02
N ASN A 34 2.15 2.81 -9.95
CA ASN A 34 1.90 2.92 -11.37
C ASN A 34 0.62 2.17 -11.80
N GLU A 35 0.40 0.96 -11.28
CA GLU A 35 -0.82 0.20 -11.53
C GLU A 35 -2.07 0.92 -11.04
N GLN A 36 -2.03 1.50 -9.83
CA GLN A 36 -3.15 2.30 -9.32
C GLN A 36 -3.38 3.58 -10.14
N MET A 37 -2.31 4.23 -10.59
CA MET A 37 -2.41 5.39 -11.47
C MET A 37 -3.05 5.00 -12.83
N LEU A 38 -2.69 3.86 -13.41
CA LEU A 38 -3.32 3.33 -14.63
C LEU A 38 -4.81 3.06 -14.41
N LYS A 39 -5.20 2.42 -13.30
CA LYS A 39 -6.61 2.16 -12.94
C LYS A 39 -7.41 3.46 -12.80
N VAL A 40 -6.83 4.49 -12.18
CA VAL A 40 -7.48 5.80 -12.03
C VAL A 40 -7.60 6.51 -13.38
N GLN A 41 -6.56 6.47 -14.21
CA GLN A 41 -6.57 7.07 -15.55
C GLN A 41 -7.63 6.42 -16.45
N GLN A 42 -7.76 5.09 -16.42
CA GLN A 42 -8.80 4.37 -17.16
C GLN A 42 -10.22 4.78 -16.73
N LYS A 43 -10.44 4.98 -15.42
CA LYS A 43 -11.73 5.44 -14.89
C LYS A 43 -12.00 6.92 -15.19
N LYS A 44 -10.96 7.75 -15.33
CA LYS A 44 -11.09 9.19 -15.58
C LYS A 44 -10.05 9.70 -16.59
N PRO A 45 -10.26 9.45 -17.89
CA PRO A 45 -9.29 9.78 -18.93
C PRO A 45 -8.98 11.28 -19.07
N SER A 46 -9.92 12.15 -18.68
CA SER A 46 -9.76 13.61 -18.73
C SER A 46 -9.05 14.22 -17.52
N ALA A 47 -8.63 13.41 -16.54
CA ALA A 47 -7.90 13.91 -15.37
C ALA A 47 -6.45 14.24 -15.72
N SER A 48 -5.94 15.33 -15.14
CA SER A 48 -4.51 15.65 -15.19
C SER A 48 -3.68 14.58 -14.47
N LEU A 49 -2.43 14.40 -14.89
CA LEU A 49 -1.51 13.43 -14.29
C LEU A 49 -1.34 13.63 -12.78
N LEU A 50 -1.26 14.88 -12.32
CA LEU A 50 -1.18 15.21 -10.90
C LEU A 50 -2.41 14.70 -10.13
N ASN A 51 -3.61 14.91 -10.67
CA ASN A 51 -4.84 14.43 -10.05
C ASN A 51 -4.91 12.89 -10.05
N VAL A 52 -4.44 12.24 -11.12
CA VAL A 52 -4.34 10.78 -11.18
C VAL A 52 -3.41 10.25 -10.08
N ALA A 53 -2.22 10.86 -9.91
CA ALA A 53 -1.27 10.48 -8.87
C ALA A 53 -1.83 10.70 -7.46
N LEU A 54 -2.48 11.84 -7.20
CA LEU A 54 -3.09 12.14 -5.90
C LEU A 54 -4.20 11.16 -5.54
N ILE A 55 -5.08 10.84 -6.48
CA ILE A 55 -6.17 9.88 -6.26
C ILE A 55 -5.61 8.47 -6.06
N ALA A 56 -4.61 8.07 -6.85
CA ALA A 56 -3.95 6.77 -6.69
C ALA A 56 -3.30 6.63 -5.31
N ALA A 57 -2.54 7.64 -4.87
CA ALA A 57 -1.93 7.67 -3.55
C ALA A 57 -2.96 7.65 -2.41
N LEU A 58 -4.08 8.38 -2.56
CA LEU A 58 -5.17 8.39 -1.60
C LEU A 58 -5.83 7.01 -1.48
N ASN A 59 -6.10 6.34 -2.61
CA ASN A 59 -6.68 5.00 -2.64
C ASN A 59 -5.76 3.98 -1.95
N LEU A 60 -4.44 4.01 -2.24
CA LEU A 60 -3.47 3.13 -1.57
C LEU A 60 -3.39 3.38 -0.07
N SER A 61 -3.44 4.65 0.34
CA SER A 61 -3.46 5.04 1.75
C SER A 61 -4.71 4.53 2.46
N TYR A 62 -5.87 4.59 1.78
CA TYR A 62 -7.13 4.05 2.27
C TYR A 62 -7.06 2.52 2.45
N GLU A 63 -6.59 1.80 1.43
CA GLU A 63 -6.43 0.34 1.47
C GLU A 63 -5.47 -0.11 2.59
N LEU A 64 -4.37 0.62 2.81
CA LEU A 64 -3.43 0.37 3.89
C LEU A 64 -4.09 0.53 5.27
N LEU A 65 -4.83 1.62 5.48
CA LEU A 65 -5.53 1.85 6.75
C LEU A 65 -6.64 0.82 6.98
N GLU A 66 -7.37 0.46 5.93
CA GLU A 66 -8.40 -0.56 6.00
C GLU A 66 -7.82 -1.93 6.36
N ASN A 67 -6.70 -2.33 5.75
CA ASN A 67 -5.98 -3.56 6.09
C ASN A 67 -5.50 -3.57 7.54
N LYS A 68 -4.96 -2.44 8.02
CA LYS A 68 -4.54 -2.30 9.43
C LYS A 68 -5.72 -2.48 10.39
N ASN A 69 -6.87 -1.89 10.08
CA ASN A 69 -8.07 -2.03 10.90
C ASN A 69 -8.61 -3.48 10.88
N ARG A 70 -8.59 -4.14 9.71
CA ARG A 70 -8.95 -5.57 9.59
C ARG A 70 -8.02 -6.46 10.41
N GLN A 71 -6.72 -6.18 10.39
CA GLN A 71 -5.75 -6.93 11.19
C GLN A 71 -6.05 -6.82 12.69
N ILE A 72 -6.31 -5.59 13.19
CA ILE A 72 -6.67 -5.36 14.60
C ILE A 72 -7.95 -6.13 14.96
N ALA A 73 -8.98 -6.07 14.12
CA ALA A 73 -10.23 -6.80 14.35
C ALA A 73 -10.01 -8.32 14.40
N ASN A 74 -9.19 -8.86 13.50
CA ASN A 74 -8.85 -10.28 13.48
C ASN A 74 -8.06 -10.70 14.73
N GLU A 75 -7.10 -9.90 15.18
CA GLU A 75 -6.35 -10.13 16.41
C GLU A 75 -7.27 -10.16 17.65
N GLN A 76 -8.25 -9.25 17.70
CA GLN A 76 -9.28 -9.25 18.75
C GLN A 76 -10.14 -10.52 18.72
N SER A 77 -10.64 -10.91 17.54
CA SER A 77 -11.42 -12.16 17.41
C SER A 77 -10.61 -13.40 17.78
N MET A 78 -9.32 -13.45 17.41
CA MET A 78 -8.44 -14.56 17.78
C MET A 78 -8.23 -14.64 19.30
N THR A 79 -8.08 -13.50 19.96
CA THR A 79 -7.94 -13.42 21.42
C THR A 79 -9.21 -13.93 22.10
N GLN A 80 -10.39 -13.48 21.66
CA GLN A 80 -11.68 -13.93 22.18
C GLN A 80 -11.88 -15.44 22.01
N LEU A 81 -11.53 -15.99 20.84
CA LEU A 81 -11.62 -17.43 20.60
C LEU A 81 -10.69 -18.23 21.52
N SER A 82 -9.46 -17.76 21.72
CA SER A 82 -8.50 -18.39 22.63
C SER A 82 -8.99 -18.40 24.08
N GLU A 83 -9.61 -17.30 24.53
CA GLU A 83 -10.21 -17.21 25.87
C GLU A 83 -11.37 -18.21 26.03
N LEU A 84 -12.28 -18.28 25.06
CA LEU A 84 -13.40 -19.22 25.08
C LEU A 84 -12.94 -20.68 25.10
N VAL A 85 -11.93 -21.03 24.31
CA VAL A 85 -11.34 -22.38 24.31
C VAL A 85 -10.71 -22.69 25.66
N THR A 86 -10.00 -21.74 26.26
CA THR A 86 -9.38 -21.91 27.58
C THR A 86 -10.44 -22.14 28.66
N GLN A 87 -11.54 -21.37 28.62
CA GLN A 87 -12.65 -21.50 29.55
C GLN A 87 -13.33 -22.87 29.44
N ALA A 88 -13.60 -23.33 28.22
CA ALA A 88 -14.27 -24.61 27.96
C ALA A 88 -13.42 -25.86 28.29
N LEU A 89 -12.09 -25.70 28.40
CA LEU A 89 -11.18 -26.76 28.84
C LEU A 89 -10.94 -26.75 30.36
N ALA A 90 -11.33 -25.68 31.05
CA ALA A 90 -11.21 -25.54 32.50
C ALA A 90 -12.46 -26.06 33.26
N ASP A 91 -13.59 -26.15 32.57
CA ASP A 91 -14.82 -26.84 33.01
C ASP A 91 -14.78 -28.35 32.64
#